data_AF-A0A1V3JIR0-F1
#
_entry.id   AF-A0A1V3JIR0-F1
#
_cell.length_a   1.000
_cell.length_b   1.000
_cell.length_c   1.000
_cell.angle_alpha   90.00
_cell.angle_beta   90.00
_cell.angle_gamma   90.00
#
_symmetry.space_group_name_H-M   'P 1'
#
loop_
_entity.id
_entity.type
_entity.pdbx_description
1 polymer ?
#
loop_
_entity_poly.entity_id
_entity_poly.type
_entity_poly.pdbx_seq_one_letter_code
_entity_poly.pdbx_strand_id
1 'polypeptide(L)'
;MLKLTIFTDPMMGLSYESAPFLAKIETHFSGQIEIQTKMAGLVRDVRHFMIAEDFRDGEARALEHYNCRLAHIYQAEQDIT
;
A
#
# COMPACT_ATOMS: atom_id res chain seq x y z
N MET A 1 6.69 -24.24 8.84
CA MET A 1 6.02 -23.01 8.39
C MET A 1 6.88 -21.82 8.79
N LEU A 2 7.47 -21.14 7.81
CA LEU A 2 8.28 -19.95 7.97
C LEU A 2 7.38 -18.72 7.97
N LYS A 3 7.56 -17.81 8.94
CA LYS A 3 6.83 -16.55 9.00
C LYS A 3 7.75 -15.41 8.59
N LEU A 4 7.32 -14.63 7.60
CA LEU A 4 8.02 -13.44 7.14
C LEU A 4 7.21 -12.21 7.54
N THR A 5 7.79 -11.33 8.34
CA THR A 5 7.19 -10.06 8.69
C THR A 5 7.80 -8.94 7.85
N ILE A 6 6.97 -8.27 7.07
CA ILE A 6 7.35 -7.14 6.24
C ILE A 6 6.88 -5.87 6.93
N PHE A 7 7.83 -5.02 7.32
CA PHE A 7 7.54 -3.69 7.82
C PHE A 7 7.32 -2.75 6.62
N THR A 8 6.13 -2.20 6.51
CA THR A 8 5.64 -1.46 5.34
C THR A 8 4.73 -0.31 5.76
N ASP A 9 4.43 0.61 4.85
CA ASP A 9 3.51 1.72 5.07
C ASP A 9 2.64 1.92 3.81
N PRO A 10 1.35 2.29 3.94
CA PRO A 10 0.51 2.65 2.81
C PRO A 10 1.09 3.76 1.92
N MET A 11 1.96 4.62 2.47
CA MET A 11 2.68 5.67 1.74
C MET A 11 3.93 5.20 1.00
N MET A 12 4.26 3.91 1.08
CA MET A 12 5.42 3.34 0.41
C MET A 12 5.00 2.73 -0.93
N GLY A 13 5.28 3.40 -2.05
CA GLY A 13 4.97 2.90 -3.40
C GLY A 13 5.54 1.51 -3.68
N LEU A 14 6.77 1.25 -3.24
CA LEU A 14 7.40 -0.08 -3.34
C LEU A 14 6.60 -1.20 -2.64
N SER A 15 5.80 -0.87 -1.63
CA SER A 15 4.92 -1.85 -0.98
C SER A 15 3.70 -2.19 -1.83
N TYR A 16 3.18 -1.22 -2.58
CA TYR A 16 2.15 -1.45 -3.59
C TYR A 16 2.70 -2.32 -4.74
N GLU A 17 3.87 -1.96 -5.28
CA GLU A 17 4.52 -2.66 -6.40
C GLU A 17 4.92 -4.10 -6.05
N SER A 18 5.33 -4.36 -4.81
CA SER A 18 5.74 -5.70 -4.37
C SER A 18 4.57 -6.62 -4.03
N ALA A 19 3.35 -6.10 -3.81
CA ALA A 19 2.21 -6.91 -3.39
C ALA A 19 1.90 -8.10 -4.33
N PRO A 20 1.89 -7.95 -5.67
CA PRO A 20 1.68 -9.09 -6.58
C PRO A 20 2.79 -10.14 -6.50
N PHE A 21 4.03 -9.72 -6.23
CA PHE A 21 5.16 -10.62 -6.08
C PHE A 21 5.08 -11.42 -4.77
N LEU A 22 4.74 -10.74 -3.66
CA LEU A 22 4.56 -11.38 -2.35
C LEU A 22 3.42 -12.40 -2.39
N ALA A 23 2.29 -12.07 -3.03
CA ALA A 23 1.18 -13.00 -3.23
C ALA A 23 1.59 -14.26 -4.03
N LYS A 24 2.45 -14.10 -5.05
CA LYS A 24 3.01 -15.24 -5.80
C LYS A 24 3.89 -16.13 -4.93
N ILE A 25 4.74 -15.55 -4.07
CA ILE A 25 5.58 -16.32 -3.13
C ILE A 25 4.70 -17.16 -2.20
N GLU A 26 3.72 -16.51 -1.57
CA GLU A 26 2.85 -17.18 -0.60
C GLU A 26 2.03 -18.30 -1.24
N THR A 27 1.54 -18.08 -2.46
CA THR A 27 0.80 -19.11 -3.22
C THR A 27 1.70 -20.26 -3.68
N HIS A 28 2.90 -19.96 -4.18
CA HIS A 28 3.83 -20.97 -4.70
C HIS A 28 4.33 -21.92 -3.59
N PHE A 29 4.58 -21.38 -2.40
CA PHE A 29 5.01 -22.13 -1.22
C PHE A 29 3.87 -22.33 -0.22
N SER A 30 2.66 -22.61 -0.73
CA SER A 30 1.45 -22.76 0.07
C SER A 30 1.65 -23.72 1.26
N GLY A 31 1.22 -23.30 2.44
CA GLY A 31 1.39 -24.03 3.71
C GLY A 31 2.81 -24.04 4.29
N GLN A 32 3.79 -23.48 3.58
CA GLN A 32 5.19 -23.41 4.01
C GLN A 32 5.62 -22.00 4.40
N ILE A 33 5.10 -20.98 3.73
CA ILE A 33 5.37 -19.56 4.00
C ILE A 33 4.07 -18.85 4.38
N GLU A 34 4.15 -18.00 5.41
CA GLU A 34 3.11 -17.05 5.79
C GLU A 34 3.74 -15.64 5.75
N ILE A 35 3.15 -14.74 4.96
CA ILE A 35 3.59 -13.35 4.86
C ILE A 35 2.65 -12.47 5.68
N GLN A 36 3.21 -11.69 6.60
CA GLN A 36 2.46 -10.72 7.40
C GLN A 36 3.05 -9.34 7.21
N THR A 37 2.19 -8.33 7.11
CA THR A 37 2.60 -6.93 7.07
C THR A 37 2.45 -6.27 8.44
N LYS A 38 3.38 -5.38 8.79
CA LYS A 38 3.31 -4.52 9.97
C LYS A 38 3.54 -3.07 9.57
N MET A 39 2.76 -2.17 10.16
CA MET A 39 2.89 -0.74 9.94
C MET A 39 4.25 -0.24 10.43
N ALA A 40 5.04 0.35 9.54
CA ALA A 40 6.36 0.91 9.83
C ALA A 40 6.30 2.38 10.25
N GLY A 41 5.23 3.11 9.89
CA GLY A 41 5.02 4.51 10.26
C GLY A 41 5.91 5.47 9.48
N LEU A 42 5.94 5.33 8.15
CA LEU A 42 6.67 6.23 7.25
C LEU A 42 6.17 7.67 7.38
N VAL A 43 4.86 7.85 7.56
CA VAL A 43 4.25 9.14 7.83
C VAL A 43 3.44 9.11 9.11
N ARG A 44 3.41 10.26 9.80
CA ARG A 44 2.65 10.41 11.05
C ARG A 44 1.14 10.55 10.82
N ASP A 45 0.75 11.28 9.78
CA ASP A 45 -0.65 11.50 9.43
C ASP A 45 -0.78 11.69 7.91
N VAL A 46 -1.53 10.80 7.25
CA VAL A 46 -1.77 10.85 5.79
C VAL A 46 -2.63 12.05 5.39
N ARG A 47 -3.40 12.61 6.33
CA ARG A 47 -4.30 13.74 6.05
C ARG A 47 -3.55 15.00 5.62
N HIS A 48 -2.27 15.11 5.95
CA HIS A 48 -1.42 16.21 5.48
C HIS A 48 -1.14 16.17 3.96
N PHE A 49 -1.37 15.04 3.30
CA PHE A 49 -1.17 14.86 1.85
C PHE A 49 -2.48 14.82 1.06
N MET A 50 -3.62 14.98 1.75
CA MET A 50 -4.93 15.01 1.12
C MET A 50 -5.19 16.39 0.50
N ILE A 51 -5.92 16.39 -0.60
CA ILE A 51 -6.31 17.60 -1.34
C ILE A 51 -7.83 17.77 -1.29
N ALA A 52 -8.32 18.97 -1.63
CA ALA A 52 -9.76 19.28 -1.59
C ALA A 52 -10.63 18.27 -2.37
N GLU A 53 -10.14 17.77 -3.50
CA GLU A 53 -10.80 16.76 -4.33
C GLU A 53 -11.05 15.45 -3.58
N ASP A 54 -10.18 15.07 -2.64
CA ASP A 54 -10.36 13.87 -1.84
C ASP A 54 -11.63 13.99 -0.96
N PHE A 55 -12.09 15.20 -0.64
CA PHE A 55 -13.25 15.44 0.21
C PHE A 55 -14.58 15.65 -0.56
N ARG A 56 -14.61 15.41 -1.87
CA ARG A 56 -15.79 15.68 -2.73
C ARG A 56 -17.10 15.03 -2.26
N ASP A 57 -17.01 13.86 -1.62
CA ASP A 57 -18.15 13.11 -1.08
C ASP A 57 -18.24 13.18 0.45
N GLY A 58 -17.56 14.16 1.06
CA GLY A 58 -17.46 14.34 2.50
C GLY A 58 -16.32 13.55 3.16
N GLU A 59 -16.07 13.86 4.43
CA GLU A 59 -14.93 13.35 5.20
C GLU A 59 -14.92 11.82 5.34
N ALA A 60 -16.11 11.20 5.42
CA ALA A 60 -16.25 9.76 5.56
C ALA A 60 -15.65 8.95 4.39
N ARG A 61 -15.60 9.54 3.19
CA ARG A 61 -15.01 8.88 1.99
C ARG A 61 -13.64 9.44 1.61
N ALA A 62 -13.11 10.39 2.38
CA ALA A 62 -11.93 11.13 1.94
C ALA A 62 -10.67 10.26 1.86
N LEU A 63 -10.50 9.32 2.78
CA LEU A 63 -9.39 8.35 2.73
C LEU A 63 -9.52 7.37 1.54
N GLU A 64 -10.73 7.03 1.13
CA GLU A 64 -10.95 6.15 -0.03
C GLU A 64 -10.51 6.86 -1.32
N HIS A 65 -10.94 8.10 -1.51
CA HIS A 65 -10.55 8.91 -2.66
C HIS A 65 -9.05 9.17 -2.69
N TYR A 66 -8.48 9.49 -1.53
CA TYR A 66 -7.04 9.64 -1.35
C TYR A 66 -6.28 8.38 -1.78
N ASN A 67 -6.68 7.20 -1.28
CA ASN A 67 -6.02 5.94 -1.60
C ASN A 67 -6.12 5.61 -3.10
N CYS A 68 -7.27 5.86 -3.72
CA CYS A 68 -7.43 5.70 -5.17
C CYS A 68 -6.47 6.61 -5.93
N ARG A 69 -6.36 7.90 -5.55
CA ARG A 69 -5.44 8.84 -6.17
C ARG A 69 -3.98 8.40 -5.98
N LEU A 70 -3.62 7.97 -4.77
CA LEU A 70 -2.28 7.51 -4.44
C LEU A 70 -1.88 6.27 -5.26
N ALA A 71 -2.79 5.30 -5.44
CA ALA A 71 -2.55 4.14 -6.28
C ALA A 71 -2.26 4.52 -7.73
N HIS A 72 -2.99 5.52 -8.28
CA HIS A 72 -2.70 6.02 -9.63
C HIS A 72 -1.32 6.68 -9.73
N ILE A 73 -0.86 7.37 -8.68
CA ILE A 73 0.50 7.95 -8.64
C ILE A 73 1.54 6.83 -8.70
N TYR A 74 1.44 5.81 -7.85
CA TYR A 74 2.38 4.68 -7.85
C TYR A 74 2.37 3.91 -9.17
N GLN A 75 1.19 3.73 -9.77
CA GLN A 75 1.10 3.10 -11.09
C GLN A 75 1.80 3.93 -12.17
N ALA A 76 1.71 5.27 -12.13
CA ALA A 76 2.40 6.14 -13.07
C ALA A 76 3.93 6.17 -12.83
N GLU A 77 4.38 6.03 -11.58
CA GLU A 77 5.80 5.95 -11.23
C GLU A 77 6.45 4.64 -11.69
N GLN A 78 5.68 3.56 -11.84
CA GLN A 78 6.17 2.27 -12.30
C GLN A 78 6.81 2.33 -13.71
N ASP A 79 6.37 3.24 -14.57
CA ASP A 79 6.90 3.42 -15.93
C ASP A 79 8.18 4.26 -15.97
N ILE A 80 8.65 4.79 -14.83
CA ILE A 80 9.93 5.50 -14.71
C ILE A 80 11.07 4.47 -14.65
N THR A 81 11.40 3.89 -15.81
CA THR A 81 12.56 3.00 -16.03
C THR A 81 13.79 3.74 -16.58
#